data_AF-A0A290Q3X5-F1
#
_entry.id   AF-A0A290Q3X5-F1
#
_cell.length_a   1.000
_cell.length_b   1.000
_cell.length_c   1.000
_cell.angle_alpha   90.00
_cell.angle_beta   90.00
_cell.angle_gamma   90.00
#
_symmetry.space_group_name_H-M   'P 1'
#
loop_
_entity.id
_entity.type
_entity.pdbx_description
1 polymer ?
#
loop_
_entity_poly.entity_id
_entity_poly.type
_entity_poly.pdbx_seq_one_letter_code
_entity_poly.pdbx_strand_id
1 'polypeptide(L)'
;MKTDTDLFFEVPFDAQQEARMLASEVICRLLLWMADGRSIEERGLRVCVALYCVRPDLLDHATLGQIGDNLGRTRQAVHKLAISFRETTQITA
;
A
#
# COMPACT_ATOMS: atom_id res chain seq x y z
N MET A 1 -20.24 -19.00 46.96
CA MET A 1 -21.02 -18.93 45.70
C MET A 1 -21.28 -17.47 45.36
N LYS A 2 -20.44 -16.89 44.49
CA LYS A 2 -20.84 -15.86 43.52
C LYS A 2 -19.96 -16.08 42.30
N THR A 3 -20.65 -16.26 41.20
CA THR A 3 -20.29 -16.86 39.93
C THR A 3 -19.35 -15.95 39.14
N ASP A 4 -18.23 -16.50 38.68
CA ASP A 4 -17.23 -15.88 37.81
C ASP A 4 -17.77 -15.78 36.37
N THR A 5 -18.94 -15.17 36.19
CA THR A 5 -19.77 -15.26 34.98
C THR A 5 -19.77 -13.97 34.16
N ASP A 6 -18.79 -13.09 34.37
CA ASP A 6 -18.68 -11.83 33.62
C ASP A 6 -17.66 -11.88 32.47
N LEU A 7 -17.03 -13.03 32.21
CA LEU A 7 -16.06 -13.20 31.11
C LEU A 7 -16.60 -13.99 29.90
N PHE A 8 -17.88 -14.40 29.91
CA PHE A 8 -18.46 -15.24 28.85
C PHE A 8 -19.10 -14.47 27.69
N PHE A 9 -19.34 -13.16 27.88
CA PHE A 9 -19.85 -12.28 26.82
C PHE A 9 -18.71 -11.42 26.27
N GLU A 10 -17.71 -12.06 25.67
CA GLU A 10 -16.80 -11.34 24.78
C GLU A 10 -17.63 -10.70 23.66
N VAL A 11 -17.39 -9.40 23.41
CA VAL A 11 -18.01 -8.68 22.30
C VAL A 11 -17.77 -9.49 21.02
N PRO A 12 -18.81 -9.81 20.22
CA PRO A 12 -18.63 -10.60 19.02
C PRO A 12 -17.57 -9.94 18.12
N PHE A 13 -16.52 -10.68 17.81
CA PHE A 13 -15.49 -10.23 16.89
C PHE A 13 -16.11 -9.96 15.51
N ASP A 14 -16.22 -8.67 15.15
CA ASP A 14 -16.68 -8.25 13.83
C ASP A 14 -15.49 -8.24 12.85
N ALA A 15 -15.28 -9.37 12.17
CA ALA A 15 -14.26 -9.52 11.15
C ALA A 15 -14.37 -8.46 10.03
N GLN A 16 -15.57 -7.95 9.74
CA GLN A 16 -15.73 -6.89 8.75
C GLN A 16 -15.22 -5.55 9.27
N GLN A 17 -15.49 -5.25 10.55
CA GLN A 17 -14.98 -4.05 11.18
C GLN A 17 -13.45 -4.06 11.23
N GLU A 18 -12.84 -5.17 11.62
CA GLU A 18 -11.38 -5.32 11.61
C GLU A 18 -10.79 -5.17 10.20
N ALA A 19 -11.37 -5.85 9.21
CA ALA A 19 -10.93 -5.73 7.82
C ALA A 19 -11.00 -4.28 7.30
N ARG A 20 -12.05 -3.53 7.67
CA ARG A 20 -12.18 -2.10 7.30
C ARG A 20 -11.14 -1.24 8.00
N MET A 21 -10.80 -1.51 9.26
CA MET A 21 -9.74 -0.77 9.97
C MET A 21 -8.38 -1.01 9.32
N LEU A 22 -8.04 -2.27 9.05
CA LEU A 22 -6.80 -2.63 8.36
C LEU A 22 -6.73 -2.03 6.96
N ALA A 23 -7.82 -2.09 6.18
CA ALA A 23 -7.88 -1.48 4.87
C ALA A 23 -7.70 0.05 4.93
N SER A 24 -8.36 0.72 5.89
CA SER A 24 -8.23 2.15 6.11
C SER A 24 -6.78 2.54 6.45
N GLU A 25 -6.13 1.76 7.32
CA GLU A 25 -4.74 1.99 7.70
C GLU A 25 -3.80 1.87 6.49
N VAL A 26 -3.93 0.79 5.71
CA VAL A 26 -3.13 0.58 4.50
C VAL A 26 -3.38 1.68 3.46
N ILE A 27 -4.63 2.08 3.25
CA ILE A 27 -4.98 3.19 2.35
C ILE A 27 -4.36 4.51 2.83
N CYS A 28 -4.39 4.81 4.13
CA CYS A 28 -3.75 6.00 4.67
C CYS A 28 -2.24 6.01 4.42
N ARG A 29 -1.55 4.90 4.72
CA ARG A 29 -0.10 4.75 4.46
C ARG A 29 0.21 4.89 2.97
N LEU A 30 -0.61 4.31 2.10
CA LEU A 30 -0.49 4.43 0.65
C LEU A 30 -0.64 5.89 0.18
N LEU A 31 -1.69 6.59 0.61
CA LEU A 31 -1.94 7.98 0.24
C LEU A 31 -0.81 8.90 0.69
N LEU A 32 -0.33 8.73 1.93
CA LEU A 32 0.82 9.48 2.45
C LEU A 32 2.10 9.18 1.65
N TRP A 33 2.37 7.92 1.35
CA TRP A 33 3.53 7.53 0.56
C TRP A 33 3.49 8.11 -0.86
N MET A 34 2.33 8.15 -1.51
CA MET A 34 2.19 8.78 -2.83
C MET A 34 2.39 10.29 -2.79
N ALA A 35 1.91 10.95 -1.73
CA ALA A 35 2.00 12.40 -1.55
C ALA A 35 3.43 12.91 -1.31
N ASP A 36 4.35 12.05 -0.86
CA ASP A 36 5.76 12.36 -0.55
C ASP A 36 6.62 12.70 -1.79
N GLY A 37 6.06 12.68 -3.00
CA GLY A 37 6.69 13.27 -4.19
C GLY A 37 6.66 14.80 -4.16
N ARG A 38 7.77 15.45 -4.56
CA ARG A 38 7.91 16.93 -4.53
C ARG A 38 7.26 17.62 -5.73
N SER A 39 7.09 16.90 -6.85
CA SER A 39 6.39 17.38 -8.03
C SER A 39 5.21 16.47 -8.39
N ILE A 40 4.33 16.94 -9.27
CA ILE A 40 3.21 16.13 -9.74
C ILE A 40 3.68 14.89 -10.49
N GLU A 41 4.77 15.00 -11.23
CA GLU A 41 5.42 13.91 -11.95
C GLU A 41 5.99 12.87 -10.98
N GLU A 42 6.63 13.31 -9.89
CA GLU A 42 7.14 12.39 -8.86
C GLU A 42 6.02 11.65 -8.14
N ARG A 43 4.90 12.33 -7.88
CA ARG A 43 3.69 11.69 -7.31
C ARG A 43 3.07 10.71 -8.30
N GLY A 44 2.99 11.08 -9.58
CA GLY A 44 2.53 10.20 -10.65
C GLY A 44 3.39 8.94 -10.78
N LEU A 45 4.71 9.08 -10.71
CA LEU A 45 5.63 7.93 -10.69
C LEU A 45 5.33 6.99 -9.53
N ARG A 46 5.14 7.54 -8.32
CA ARG A 46 4.79 6.75 -7.14
C ARG A 46 3.48 5.99 -7.35
N VAL A 47 2.44 6.63 -7.91
CA VAL A 47 1.18 5.95 -8.27
C VAL A 47 1.43 4.79 -9.24
N CYS A 48 2.19 5.01 -10.32
CA CYS A 48 2.51 3.96 -11.28
C CYS A 48 3.29 2.80 -10.62
N VAL A 49 4.23 3.08 -9.72
CA VAL A 49 4.98 2.06 -8.98
C VAL A 49 4.08 1.27 -8.03
N ALA A 50 3.15 1.94 -7.34
CA ALA A 50 2.16 1.29 -6.49
C ALA A 50 1.25 0.36 -7.31
N LEU A 51 0.75 0.84 -8.46
CA LEU A 51 -0.04 0.03 -9.38
C LEU A 51 0.75 -1.17 -9.91
N TYR A 52 2.02 -0.99 -10.27
CA TYR A 52 2.88 -2.10 -10.68
C TYR A 52 2.98 -3.18 -9.58
N CYS A 53 3.03 -2.78 -8.31
CA CYS A 53 3.17 -3.72 -7.20
C CYS A 53 1.86 -4.46 -6.86
N VAL A 54 0.69 -3.86 -7.11
CA VAL A 54 -0.61 -4.41 -6.69
C VAL A 54 -1.41 -5.00 -7.85
N ARG A 55 -1.40 -4.32 -9.00
CA ARG A 55 -2.16 -4.65 -10.22
C ARG A 55 -1.34 -4.29 -11.48
N PRO A 56 -0.25 -5.01 -11.76
CA PRO A 56 0.61 -4.74 -12.92
C PRO A 56 -0.12 -4.90 -14.26
N ASP A 57 -1.22 -5.64 -14.29
CA ASP A 57 -2.10 -5.79 -15.44
C ASP A 57 -2.77 -4.46 -15.87
N LEU A 58 -2.92 -3.49 -14.96
CA LEU A 58 -3.46 -2.17 -15.29
C LEU A 58 -2.46 -1.24 -15.99
N LEU A 59 -1.22 -1.70 -16.19
CA LEU A 59 -0.14 -0.93 -16.81
C LEU A 59 0.29 -1.53 -18.16
N ASP A 60 -0.59 -2.26 -18.85
CA ASP A 60 -0.28 -2.93 -20.12
C ASP A 60 1.00 -3.80 -20.04
N HIS A 61 1.23 -4.43 -18.89
CA HIS A 61 2.43 -5.21 -18.58
C HIS A 61 3.76 -4.43 -18.67
N ALA A 62 3.73 -3.10 -18.52
CA ALA A 62 4.93 -2.28 -18.46
C ALA A 62 5.86 -2.73 -17.33
N THR A 63 7.15 -2.82 -17.65
CA THR A 63 8.20 -3.10 -16.67
C THR A 63 8.50 -1.85 -15.83
N LEU A 64 9.06 -2.02 -14.62
CA LEU A 64 9.53 -0.90 -13.79
C LEU A 64 10.54 0.01 -14.52
N GLY A 65 11.33 -0.55 -15.45
CA GLY A 65 12.24 0.23 -16.28
C GLY A 65 11.48 1.21 -17.17
N GLN A 66 10.51 0.70 -17.95
CA GLN A 66 9.68 1.51 -18.85
C GLN A 66 8.89 2.59 -18.11
N ILE A 67 8.41 2.29 -16.89
CA ILE A 67 7.73 3.29 -16.03
C ILE A 67 8.69 4.43 -15.65
N GLY A 68 9.96 4.11 -15.37
CA GLY A 68 10.99 5.11 -15.04
C GLY A 68 11.46 5.93 -16.23
N ASP A 69 11.61 5.30 -17.38
CA ASP A 69 12.12 5.92 -18.61
C ASP A 69 11.25 7.11 -19.06
N ASN A 70 9.92 6.99 -18.90
CA ASN A 70 8.96 8.06 -19.21
C ASN A 70 9.18 9.36 -18.40
N LEU A 71 9.91 9.28 -17.28
CA LEU A 71 10.19 10.39 -16.37
C LEU A 71 11.69 10.64 -16.20
N GLY A 72 12.53 10.06 -17.06
CA GLY A 72 14.00 10.19 -17.00
C GLY A 72 14.61 9.62 -15.71
N ARG A 73 13.94 8.65 -15.07
CA ARG A 73 14.42 8.00 -13.84
C ARG A 73 15.14 6.70 -14.17
N THR A 74 16.25 6.47 -13.49
CA THR A 74 16.99 5.22 -13.65
C THR A 74 16.19 4.04 -13.11
N ARG A 75 16.37 2.87 -13.72
CA ARG A 75 15.80 1.61 -13.23
C ARG A 75 16.04 1.40 -11.73
N GLN A 76 17.25 1.71 -11.25
CA GLN A 76 17.59 1.58 -9.83
C GLN A 76 16.75 2.50 -8.93
N ALA A 77 16.48 3.73 -9.36
CA ALA A 77 15.64 4.66 -8.60
C ALA A 77 14.20 4.14 -8.47
N VAL A 78 13.63 3.62 -9.57
CA VAL A 78 12.27 3.07 -9.56
C VAL A 78 12.18 1.77 -8.74
N HIS A 79 13.20 0.91 -8.80
CA HIS A 79 13.27 -0.27 -7.92
C HIS A 79 13.31 0.10 -6.43
N LYS A 80 14.05 1.16 -6.05
CA LYS A 80 14.06 1.66 -4.67
C LYS A 80 12.68 2.18 -4.24
N LEU A 81 11.94 2.83 -5.14
CA LEU A 81 10.56 3.24 -4.86
C LEU A 81 9.65 2.03 -4.65
N ALA A 82 9.77 0.98 -5.45
CA ALA A 82 8.99 -0.24 -5.28
C ALA A 82 9.27 -0.94 -3.93
N ILE A 83 10.53 -0.95 -3.49
CA ILE A 83 10.91 -1.44 -2.15
C ILE A 83 10.28 -0.57 -1.07
N SER A 84 10.45 0.75 -1.15
CA SER A 84 9.88 1.71 -0.19
C SER A 84 8.35 1.60 -0.09
N PHE A 85 7.65 1.38 -1.20
CA PHE A 85 6.20 1.12 -1.21
C PHE A 85 5.85 -0.11 -0.37
N ARG A 86 6.55 -1.24 -0.58
CA ARG A 86 6.29 -2.50 0.13
C ARG A 86 6.58 -2.37 1.63
N GLU A 87 7.67 -1.70 1.98
CA GLU A 87 8.02 -1.43 3.38
C GLU A 87 6.98 -0.55 4.08
N THR A 88 6.49 0.49 3.39
CA THR A 88 5.52 1.44 3.94
C THR A 88 4.13 0.82 4.09
N THR A 89 3.69 0.05 3.09
CA THR A 89 2.34 -0.54 3.07
C THR A 89 2.28 -1.90 3.77
N GLN A 90 3.42 -2.54 4.02
CA GLN A 90 3.53 -3.93 4.49
C GLN A 90 2.82 -4.94 3.57
N ILE A 91 2.53 -4.55 2.33
CA ILE A 91 2.00 -5.44 1.31
C ILE A 91 3.18 -6.21 0.72
N THR A 92 3.40 -7.43 1.19
CA THR A 92 4.24 -8.41 0.49
C THR A 92 3.39 -9.10 -0.57
N ALA A 93 3.59 -8.71 -1.83
CA ALA A 93 3.11 -9.44 -2.99
C ALA A 93 3.80 -10.79 -3.12
#